data_AF-A0A0C9Z143-F1
#
_entry.id   AF-A0A0C9Z143-F1
#
_cell.length_a   1.000
_cell.length_b   1.000
_cell.length_c   1.000
_cell.angle_alpha   90.00
_cell.angle_beta   90.00
_cell.angle_gamma   90.00
#
_symmetry.space_group_name_H-M   'P 1'
#
loop_
_entity.id
_entity.type
_entity.pdbx_description
1 polymer ?
#
loop_
_entity_poly.entity_id
_entity_poly.type
_entity_poly.pdbx_seq_one_letter_code
_entity_poly.pdbx_strand_id
1 'polypeptide(L)'
;MLRCCIGPNQRDWVLRLPAIEFAINSATSESTGYAPFFLNTGSGIIFQKSWEHWKAGGEMSSLLMKMKMTIMDAHDTIMKTHVKQTVGANKKCQECPLVKGDLVYISTKNI
;
A
#
# COMPACT_ATOMS: atom_id res chain seq x y z
N MET A 1 9.97 0.99 10.72
CA MET A 1 10.77 1.08 9.50
C MET A 1 11.67 2.32 9.47
N LEU A 2 11.12 3.54 9.61
CA LEU A 2 11.91 4.79 9.68
C LEU A 2 13.12 4.72 10.65
N ARG A 3 12.90 4.24 11.88
CA ARG A 3 13.97 4.09 12.89
C ARG A 3 15.15 3.20 12.44
N CYS A 4 14.92 2.25 11.53
CA CYS A 4 15.99 1.37 11.03
C CYS A 4 16.84 2.06 9.95
N CYS A 5 16.31 3.12 9.33
CA CYS A 5 16.96 3.83 8.23
C CYS A 5 17.67 5.10 8.69
N ILE A 6 17.44 5.55 9.92
CA ILE A 6 17.94 6.79 10.52
C ILE A 6 19.13 6.48 11.43
N GLY A 7 20.09 7.41 11.55
CA GLY A 7 21.24 7.24 12.43
C GLY A 7 20.85 7.12 13.91
N PRO A 8 21.73 6.59 14.78
CA PRO A 8 21.43 6.38 16.20
C PRO A 8 21.02 7.65 16.96
N ASN A 9 21.50 8.82 16.51
CA ASN A 9 21.19 10.11 17.10
C ASN A 9 19.84 10.71 16.64
N GLN A 10 19.15 10.08 15.68
CA GLN A 10 17.86 10.47 15.13
C GLN A 10 17.79 11.91 14.55
N ARG A 11 18.93 12.50 14.16
CA ARG A 11 18.98 13.89 13.66
C ARG A 11 19.02 14.01 12.14
N ASP A 12 19.32 12.93 11.44
CA ASP A 12 19.50 12.89 9.99
C ASP A 12 18.23 12.48 9.23
N TRP A 13 17.09 12.35 9.92
CA TRP A 13 15.84 11.85 9.33
C TRP A 13 15.34 12.69 8.15
N VAL A 14 15.50 14.02 8.20
CA VAL A 14 15.09 14.94 7.12
C VAL A 14 15.86 14.63 5.82
N LEU A 15 17.18 14.46 5.93
CA LEU A 15 18.05 14.17 4.80
C LEU A 15 17.78 12.79 4.20
N ARG A 16 17.36 11.83 5.04
CA ARG A 16 17.10 10.45 4.63
C ARG A 16 15.69 10.23 4.10
N LEU A 17 14.75 11.12 4.42
CA LEU A 17 13.33 10.97 4.09
C LEU A 17 13.10 10.70 2.59
N PRO A 18 13.74 11.44 1.65
CA PRO A 18 13.52 11.21 0.22
C PRO A 18 13.95 9.79 -0.22
N ALA A 19 15.09 9.31 0.27
CA ALA A 19 15.58 7.98 -0.06
C ALA A 19 14.69 6.87 0.53
N ILE A 20 14.17 7.09 1.75
CA ILE A 20 13.24 6.17 2.41
C ILE A 20 11.92 6.11 1.66
N GLU A 21 11.35 7.25 1.30
CA GLU A 21 10.11 7.34 0.51
C GLU A 21 10.27 6.61 -0.83
N PHE A 22 11.36 6.89 -1.54
CA PHE A 22 11.65 6.24 -2.81
C PHE A 22 11.76 4.72 -2.66
N ALA A 23 12.45 4.25 -1.62
CA ALA A 23 12.59 2.81 -1.35
C ALA A 23 11.23 2.15 -1.05
N ILE A 24 10.37 2.77 -0.23
CA ILE A 24 9.04 2.25 0.08
C ILE A 24 8.18 2.18 -1.19
N ASN A 25 8.13 3.26 -1.96
CA ASN A 25 7.26 3.36 -3.13
C ASN A 25 7.75 2.50 -4.32
N SER A 26 9.02 2.11 -4.31
CA SER A 26 9.61 1.22 -5.32
C SER A 26 9.60 -0.25 -4.92
N ALA A 27 9.44 -0.56 -3.63
CA ALA A 27 9.40 -1.92 -3.14
C ALA A 27 8.06 -2.61 -3.51
N THR A 28 8.14 -3.87 -3.88
CA THR A 28 6.95 -4.70 -4.14
C THR A 28 6.22 -4.99 -2.84
N SER A 29 4.92 -4.70 -2.80
CA SER A 29 4.08 -5.09 -1.66
C SER A 29 3.79 -6.59 -1.72
N GLU A 30 3.93 -7.30 -0.61
CA GLU A 30 3.55 -8.71 -0.51
C GLU A 30 2.05 -8.92 -0.69
N SER A 31 1.24 -7.95 -0.26
CA SER A 31 -0.22 -8.06 -0.38
C SER A 31 -0.68 -7.97 -1.81
N THR A 32 -0.14 -7.04 -2.62
CA THR A 32 -0.60 -6.80 -3.99
C THR A 32 0.31 -7.38 -5.06
N GLY A 33 1.54 -7.76 -4.73
CA GLY A 33 2.54 -8.21 -5.70
C GLY A 33 3.12 -7.09 -6.59
N TYR A 34 2.75 -5.83 -6.34
CA TYR A 34 3.18 -4.68 -7.13
C TYR A 34 3.80 -3.57 -6.27
N ALA A 35 4.69 -2.78 -6.88
CA ALA A 35 5.22 -1.57 -6.25
C ALA A 35 4.22 -0.39 -6.38
N PRO A 36 4.04 0.45 -5.35
CA PRO A 36 3.15 1.60 -5.40
C PRO A 36 3.42 2.55 -6.58
N PHE A 37 4.68 2.88 -6.87
CA PHE A 37 5.02 3.72 -8.01
C PHE A 37 4.60 3.11 -9.34
N PHE A 38 4.71 1.79 -9.49
CA PHE A 38 4.27 1.10 -10.68
C PHE A 38 2.75 1.25 -10.88
N LEU A 39 1.96 1.08 -9.81
CA LEU A 39 0.51 1.22 -9.88
C LEU A 39 0.05 2.67 -10.12
N ASN A 40 0.73 3.66 -9.53
CA ASN A 40 0.32 5.06 -9.63
C ASN A 40 0.71 5.71 -10.97
N THR A 41 1.94 5.47 -11.44
CA THR A 41 2.47 6.17 -12.60
C THR A 41 2.43 5.32 -13.87
N GLY A 42 2.19 4.02 -13.74
CA GLY A 42 2.45 3.06 -14.81
C GLY A 42 3.93 2.89 -15.14
N SER A 43 4.81 3.74 -14.60
CA SER A 43 6.21 3.89 -14.98
C SER A 43 7.12 3.14 -14.01
N GLY A 44 7.03 1.80 -14.04
CA GLY A 44 8.05 0.94 -13.42
C GLY A 44 9.19 0.64 -14.40
N ILE A 45 10.20 -0.08 -13.94
CA ILE A 45 11.31 -0.61 -14.77
C ILE A 45 10.77 -1.33 -16.03
N ILE A 46 9.58 -1.91 -15.93
CA ILE A 46 8.85 -2.60 -17.01
C ILE A 46 8.34 -1.62 -18.09
N PHE A 47 7.83 -0.45 -17.71
CA PHE A 47 7.38 0.57 -18.66
C PHE A 47 8.55 1.22 -19.39
N GLN A 48 9.69 1.40 -18.72
CA GLN A 48 10.90 1.91 -19.34
C GLN A 48 11.41 0.98 -20.46
N LYS A 49 11.42 -0.34 -20.22
CA LYS A 49 11.71 -1.35 -21.26
C LYS A 49 10.65 -1.40 -22.36
N SER A 50 9.38 -1.21 -22.00
CA SER A 50 8.27 -1.24 -22.96
C SER A 50 8.21 0.03 -23.84
N TRP A 51 8.70 1.16 -23.32
CA TRP A 51 8.84 2.42 -24.05
C TRP A 51 9.87 2.30 -25.19
N GLU A 52 10.96 1.57 -24.96
CA GLU A 52 11.94 1.25 -26.01
C GLU A 52 11.32 0.36 -27.11
N HIS A 53 10.51 -0.63 -26.72
CA HIS A 53 9.75 -1.45 -27.67
C HIS A 53 8.69 -0.64 -28.45
N TRP A 54 8.05 0.34 -27.82
CA TRP A 54 7.11 1.25 -28.48
C TRP A 54 7.79 2.12 -29.54
N LYS A 55 8.99 2.65 -29.27
CA LYS A 55 9.78 3.36 -30.30
C LYS A 55 10.14 2.47 -31.49
N ALA A 56 10.20 1.16 -31.30
CA ALA A 56 10.47 0.17 -32.34
C ALA A 56 9.20 -0.30 -33.10
N GLY A 57 8.04 0.33 -32.87
CA GLY A 57 6.80 0.06 -33.62
C GLY A 57 5.83 -0.93 -32.96
N GLY A 58 5.98 -1.21 -31.65
CA GLY A 58 5.08 -2.10 -30.92
C GLY A 58 3.66 -1.53 -30.70
N GLU A 59 2.66 -2.42 -30.59
CA GLU A 59 1.25 -2.06 -30.41
C GLU A 59 0.95 -1.52 -28.99
N MET A 60 0.80 -0.19 -28.89
CA MET A 60 0.44 0.57 -27.68
C MET A 60 -0.79 0.03 -26.93
N SER A 61 -1.76 -0.51 -27.65
CA SER A 61 -3.03 -1.00 -27.08
C SER A 61 -2.83 -2.16 -26.10
N SER A 62 -1.93 -3.10 -26.43
CA SER A 62 -1.70 -4.29 -25.61
C SER A 62 -1.08 -3.97 -24.24
N LEU A 63 -0.18 -2.98 -24.20
CA LEU A 63 0.47 -2.52 -22.96
C LEU A 63 -0.53 -1.80 -22.05
N LEU A 64 -1.34 -0.91 -22.63
CA LEU A 64 -2.40 -0.20 -21.90
C LEU A 64 -3.42 -1.19 -21.31
N MET A 65 -3.78 -2.24 -22.05
CA MET A 65 -4.67 -3.28 -21.57
C MET A 65 -4.07 -4.06 -20.40
N LYS A 66 -2.79 -4.44 -20.50
CA LYS A 66 -2.06 -5.09 -19.40
C LYS A 66 -2.02 -4.20 -18.15
N MET A 67 -1.75 -2.91 -18.32
CA MET A 67 -1.68 -1.96 -17.21
C MET A 67 -3.04 -1.78 -16.52
N LYS A 68 -4.12 -1.69 -17.29
CA LYS A 68 -5.49 -1.69 -16.74
C LYS A 68 -5.77 -2.96 -15.94
N MET A 69 -5.41 -4.12 -16.47
CA MET A 69 -5.61 -5.40 -15.78
C MET A 69 -4.82 -5.47 -14.47
N THR A 70 -3.57 -5.00 -14.45
CA THR A 70 -2.76 -4.98 -13.21
C THR A 70 -3.34 -4.06 -12.14
N ILE A 71 -3.94 -2.92 -12.54
CA ILE A 71 -4.61 -2.02 -11.59
C ILE A 71 -5.85 -2.69 -11.01
N MET A 72 -6.65 -3.36 -11.85
CA MET A 72 -7.85 -4.10 -11.40
C MET A 72 -7.47 -5.23 -10.44
N ASP A 73 -6.44 -6.01 -10.76
CA ASP A 73 -5.97 -7.09 -9.90
C ASP A 73 -5.45 -6.60 -8.55
N ALA A 74 -4.66 -5.51 -8.55
CA ALA A 74 -4.20 -4.88 -7.32
C ALA A 74 -5.37 -4.38 -6.46
N HIS A 75 -6.39 -3.78 -7.08
CA HIS A 75 -7.60 -3.32 -6.40
C HIS A 75 -8.35 -4.48 -5.73
N ASP A 76 -8.62 -5.56 -6.47
CA ASP A 76 -9.32 -6.73 -5.95
C ASP A 76 -8.54 -7.39 -4.81
N THR A 77 -7.22 -7.38 -4.90
CA THR A 77 -6.34 -7.96 -3.88
C THR A 77 -6.33 -7.12 -2.59
N ILE A 78 -6.37 -5.79 -2.71
CA ILE A 78 -6.55 -4.89 -1.57
C ILE A 78 -7.89 -5.17 -0.88
N MET A 79 -8.98 -5.27 -1.65
CA MET A 79 -10.31 -5.56 -1.10
C MET A 79 -10.36 -6.92 -0.39
N LYS A 80 -9.81 -7.97 -1.01
CA LYS A 80 -9.71 -9.31 -0.39
C LYS A 80 -8.93 -9.26 0.92
N THR A 81 -7.83 -8.51 0.95
CA THR A 81 -6.99 -8.36 2.14
C THR A 81 -7.74 -7.61 3.25
N HIS A 82 -8.47 -6.54 2.93
CA HIS A 82 -9.29 -5.83 3.91
C HIS A 82 -10.36 -6.72 4.52
N VAL A 83 -11.09 -7.50 3.71
CA VAL A 83 -12.09 -8.44 4.23
C VAL A 83 -11.44 -9.44 5.21
N LYS A 84 -10.29 -10.02 4.86
CA LYS A 84 -9.55 -10.93 5.74
C LYS A 84 -9.11 -10.26 7.04
N GLN A 85 -8.60 -9.04 6.97
CA GLN A 85 -8.19 -8.27 8.14
C GLN A 85 -9.38 -7.95 9.05
N THR A 86 -10.52 -7.53 8.49
CA THR A 86 -11.74 -7.26 9.24
C THR A 86 -12.26 -8.52 9.93
N VAL A 87 -12.33 -9.65 9.22
CA VAL A 87 -12.73 -10.93 9.82
C VAL A 87 -11.75 -11.34 10.93
N GLY A 88 -10.45 -11.18 10.71
CA GLY A 88 -9.42 -11.50 11.71
C GLY A 88 -9.51 -10.63 12.95
N ALA A 89 -9.68 -9.31 12.78
CA ALA A 89 -9.84 -8.35 13.87
C ALA A 89 -11.13 -8.63 14.67
N ASN A 90 -12.24 -8.89 13.98
CA ASN A 90 -13.53 -9.14 14.61
C ASN A 90 -13.66 -10.54 15.22
N LYS A 91 -12.77 -11.49 14.93
CA LYS A 91 -12.82 -12.86 15.45
C LYS A 91 -12.88 -12.93 16.98
N LYS A 92 -12.31 -11.95 17.67
CA LYS A 92 -12.31 -11.85 19.14
C LYS A 92 -13.21 -10.74 19.67
N CYS A 93 -13.85 -9.96 18.78
CA CYS A 93 -14.82 -8.96 19.19
C CYS A 93 -16.11 -9.67 19.59
N GLN A 94 -16.53 -9.45 20.83
CA GLN A 94 -17.86 -9.83 21.27
C GLN A 94 -18.79 -8.64 21.05
N GLU A 95 -19.97 -8.90 20.48
CA GLU A 95 -20.99 -7.85 20.41
C GLU A 95 -21.40 -7.45 21.83
N CYS A 96 -21.26 -6.16 22.15
CA CYS A 96 -21.73 -5.56 23.39
C CYS A 96 -22.71 -4.44 23.02
N PRO A 97 -23.97 -4.79 22.69
CA PRO A 97 -24.98 -3.81 22.38
C PRO A 97 -25.26 -2.96 23.61
N LEU A 98 -25.08 -1.64 23.50
CA LEU A 98 -25.36 -0.68 24.57
C LEU A 98 -26.75 -0.07 24.36
N VAL A 99 -27.51 0.05 25.44
CA VAL A 99 -28.84 0.66 25.48
C VAL A 99 -28.79 1.96 26.29
N LYS A 100 -29.67 2.90 25.97
CA LYS A 100 -29.79 4.15 26.73
C LYS A 100 -30.08 3.84 28.20
N GLY A 101 -29.19 4.31 29.08
CA GLY A 101 -29.26 4.04 30.52
C GLY A 101 -28.15 3.12 31.03
N ASP A 102 -27.43 2.44 30.14
CA ASP A 102 -26.28 1.62 30.52
C ASP A 102 -25.14 2.46 31.10
N LEU A 103 -24.57 1.99 32.21
CA LEU A 103 -23.41 2.59 32.84
C LEU A 103 -22.14 1.91 32.32
N VAL A 104 -21.27 2.67 31.67
CA VAL A 104 -19.99 2.19 31.15
C VAL A 104 -18.84 2.98 31.75
N TYR A 105 -17.73 2.29 32.05
CA TYR A 105 -16.50 2.96 32.46
C TYR A 105 -15.72 3.42 31.23
N ILE A 106 -15.40 4.70 31.20
CA ILE A 106 -14.58 5.29 30.14
C ILE A 106 -13.14 5.36 30.63
N SER A 107 -12.20 4.86 29.80
CA SER A 107 -10.79 5.05 30.08
C SER A 107 -10.40 6.50 29.78
N THR A 108 -10.02 7.26 30.81
CA THR A 108 -9.55 8.64 30.69
C THR A 108 -8.09 8.75 30.25
N LYS A 109 -7.43 7.64 29.91
CA LYS A 109 -5.99 7.61 29.62
C LYS A 109 -5.61 8.37 28.33
N ASN A 110 -6.53 8.52 27.38
CA ASN A 110 -6.29 9.17 26.08
C ASN A 110 -7.46 10.09 25.66
N ILE A 111 -8.29 10.52 26.61
CA ILE A 111 -9.26 11.61 26.45
C ILE A 111 -8.62 12.86 27.04
#